data_AF-A0A9D8LK80-F1
#
_entry.id   AF-A0A9D8LK80-F1
#
_cell.length_a   1.000
_cell.length_b   1.000
_cell.length_c   1.000
_cell.angle_alpha   90.00
_cell.angle_beta   90.00
_cell.angle_gamma   90.00
#
_symmetry.space_group_name_H-M   'P 1'
#
loop_
_entity.id
_entity.type
_entity.pdbx_description
1 polymer ?
#
loop_
_entity_poly.entity_id
_entity_poly.type
_entity_poly.pdbx_seq_one_letter_code
_entity_poly.pdbx_strand_id
1 'polypeptide(L)'
;MNQEISNILARVSQREGVPPALLLAVLAAMGQASGKPDFSRIEHDLRRKAGEFRSLRERLLKSSVADTELDRLRAEAARSLTEGRFAEADRALAQAELRNLDGTVALDKMSKEKLLAAASGRADRGAVAMLRLNAQAYHDAAQRFAEAALIAASADQERSRVYAWLQGDALARLGADFRDKDGFNASIAHFRAMLAKLDNFDQTVAWAATQQRLARAINGLARLQGDRRLTRQAIDIYRTVLDDLTQKQAPALWAAIQSRFGEALTSLGDAEDDASMLEEGIAALRASLAALDRGTMPAEWTRLNFELGKAYVALGLRASGAAALEAAINAFKRVLDDWQQSTRPLEWAEVQDRIGAALCGLSAYYREPVVLEEAIAAFDAALLERRREIVPALWAESAGNRADARLRLAEQLGERPMAETAAAELMGAIETLRGLGLATEAKRFEPALIRAGTLVSKLRQP
;
A
#
# COMPACT_ATOMS: atom_id res chain seq x y z
N MET A 1 19.09 14.29 -14.57
CA MET A 1 17.93 13.72 -13.85
C MET A 1 16.78 13.64 -14.85
N ASN A 2 16.06 12.52 -14.92
CA ASN A 2 14.92 12.38 -15.84
C ASN A 2 13.82 13.42 -15.48
N GLN A 3 13.23 14.11 -16.46
CA GLN A 3 12.22 15.14 -16.25
C GLN A 3 11.04 14.65 -15.39
N GLU A 4 10.62 13.39 -15.58
CA GLU A 4 9.51 12.82 -14.82
C GLU A 4 9.87 12.63 -13.34
N ILE A 5 11.11 12.24 -13.03
CA ILE A 5 11.61 12.14 -11.65
C ILE A 5 11.59 13.52 -10.99
N SER A 6 12.01 14.56 -11.71
CA SER A 6 11.95 15.94 -11.21
C SER A 6 10.50 16.37 -10.90
N ASN A 7 9.55 16.03 -11.78
CA ASN A 7 8.13 16.32 -11.57
C ASN A 7 7.57 15.60 -10.33
N ILE A 8 7.89 14.31 -10.17
CA ILE A 8 7.48 13.51 -9.00
C ILE A 8 8.04 14.11 -7.71
N LEU A 9 9.34 14.45 -7.69
CA LEU A 9 9.97 15.06 -6.51
C LEU A 9 9.30 16.37 -6.11
N ALA A 10 9.01 17.25 -7.09
CA ALA A 10 8.33 18.51 -6.83
C ALA A 10 6.92 18.29 -6.26
N ARG A 11 6.16 17.37 -6.88
CA ARG A 11 4.78 17.02 -6.46
C ARG A 11 4.76 16.45 -5.04
N VAL A 12 5.63 15.49 -4.74
CA VAL A 12 5.71 14.85 -3.42
C VAL A 12 6.19 15.85 -2.37
N SER A 13 7.21 16.66 -2.68
CA SER A 13 7.73 17.69 -1.78
C SER A 13 6.65 18.71 -1.39
N GLN A 14 5.96 19.27 -2.38
CA GLN A 14 4.90 20.26 -2.17
C GLN A 14 3.77 19.67 -1.33
N ARG A 15 3.32 18.47 -1.68
CA ARG A 15 2.17 17.84 -1.05
C ARG A 15 2.44 17.35 0.37
N GLU A 16 3.56 16.68 0.58
CA GLU A 16 3.91 16.11 1.88
C GLU A 16 4.60 17.12 2.80
N GLY A 17 4.88 18.34 2.32
CA GLY A 17 5.51 19.41 3.09
C GLY A 17 6.94 19.05 3.52
N VAL A 18 7.68 18.33 2.67
CA VAL A 18 9.05 17.88 2.96
C VAL A 18 10.07 18.49 2.00
N PRO A 19 11.32 18.71 2.43
CA PRO A 19 12.35 19.33 1.57
C PRO A 19 12.70 18.46 0.36
N PRO A 20 12.91 19.06 -0.84
CA PRO A 20 13.37 18.31 -2.02
C PRO A 20 14.71 17.59 -1.79
N ALA A 21 15.61 18.18 -1.01
CA ALA A 21 16.93 17.60 -0.69
C ALA A 21 16.82 16.25 0.02
N LEU A 22 15.87 16.11 0.96
CA LEU A 22 15.57 14.83 1.61
C LEU A 22 15.14 13.79 0.58
N LEU A 23 14.16 14.11 -0.27
CA LEU A 23 13.62 13.16 -1.25
C LEU A 23 14.68 12.74 -2.27
N LEU A 24 15.54 13.68 -2.69
CA LEU A 24 16.71 13.38 -3.53
C LEU A 24 17.67 12.40 -2.86
N ALA A 25 17.95 12.58 -1.57
CA ALA A 25 18.81 11.66 -0.83
C ALA A 25 18.19 10.27 -0.67
N VAL A 26 16.88 10.18 -0.42
CA VAL A 26 16.13 8.90 -0.41
C VAL A 26 16.27 8.20 -1.76
N LEU A 27 16.05 8.93 -2.86
CA LEU A 27 16.14 8.40 -4.21
C LEU A 27 17.57 7.95 -4.56
N ALA A 28 18.58 8.74 -4.16
CA ALA A 28 19.98 8.40 -4.35
C ALA A 28 20.37 7.12 -3.59
N ALA A 29 19.80 6.90 -2.41
CA ALA A 29 20.02 5.69 -1.62
C ALA A 29 19.42 4.42 -2.26
N MET A 30 18.44 4.55 -3.15
CA MET A 30 17.87 3.43 -3.91
C MET A 30 18.86 2.84 -4.93
N GLY A 31 19.87 3.60 -5.33
CA GLY A 31 20.83 3.20 -6.36
C GLY A 31 20.23 3.23 -7.78
N GLN A 32 21.00 2.76 -8.76
CA GLN A 32 20.50 2.61 -10.13
C GLN A 32 19.82 1.25 -10.29
N ALA A 33 18.51 1.24 -10.55
CA ALA A 33 17.82 0.04 -10.95
C ALA A 33 18.20 -0.34 -12.39
N SER A 34 18.46 -1.62 -12.64
CA SER A 34 18.61 -2.16 -13.99
C SER A 34 17.25 -2.22 -14.68
N GLY A 35 16.94 -1.26 -15.55
CA GLY A 35 15.71 -1.23 -16.34
C GLY A 35 15.08 0.15 -16.45
N LYS A 36 13.89 0.22 -17.07
CA LYS A 36 13.09 1.46 -17.10
C LYS A 36 12.57 1.75 -15.68
N PRO A 37 12.62 3.00 -15.20
CA PRO A 37 12.09 3.35 -13.88
C PRO A 37 10.58 3.11 -13.82
N ASP A 38 10.13 2.49 -12.74
CA ASP A 38 8.70 2.43 -12.38
C ASP A 38 8.34 3.70 -11.60
N PHE A 39 7.84 4.70 -12.32
CA PHE A 39 7.52 6.01 -11.76
C PHE A 39 6.43 5.97 -10.69
N SER A 40 5.44 5.08 -10.84
CA SER A 40 4.36 4.91 -9.86
C SER A 40 4.88 4.36 -8.55
N ARG A 41 5.75 3.35 -8.61
CA ARG A 41 6.41 2.80 -7.42
C ARG A 41 7.31 3.83 -6.75
N ILE A 42 8.08 4.59 -7.53
CA ILE A 42 8.95 5.65 -7.01
C ILE A 42 8.14 6.71 -6.27
N GLU A 43 7.06 7.24 -6.86
CA GLU A 43 6.21 8.24 -6.19
C GLU A 43 5.61 7.69 -4.89
N HIS A 44 5.11 6.44 -4.91
CA HIS A 44 4.59 5.77 -3.73
C HIS A 44 5.63 5.67 -2.60
N ASP A 45 6.83 5.22 -2.91
CA ASP A 45 7.91 5.06 -1.94
C ASP A 45 8.35 6.41 -1.37
N LEU A 46 8.48 7.45 -2.20
CA LEU A 46 8.84 8.80 -1.74
C LEU A 46 7.80 9.39 -0.79
N ARG A 47 6.51 9.23 -1.07
CA ARG A 47 5.44 9.70 -0.16
C ARG A 47 5.50 9.00 1.19
N ARG A 48 5.68 7.68 1.20
CA ARG A 48 5.84 6.92 2.45
C ARG A 48 7.05 7.42 3.24
N LYS A 49 8.20 7.60 2.58
CA LYS A 49 9.44 8.09 3.19
C LYS A 49 9.29 9.52 3.73
N ALA A 50 8.51 10.36 3.06
CA ALA A 50 8.15 11.69 3.55
C ALA A 50 7.36 11.63 4.88
N GLY A 51 6.39 10.72 4.98
CA GLY A 51 5.64 10.48 6.22
C GLY A 51 6.51 9.95 7.36
N GLU A 52 7.39 8.99 7.07
CA GLU A 52 8.38 8.45 8.03
C GLU A 52 9.31 9.57 8.54
N PHE A 53 9.80 10.44 7.64
CA PHE A 53 10.61 11.59 8.00
C PHE A 53 9.85 12.60 8.87
N ARG A 54 8.61 12.96 8.53
CA ARG A 54 7.82 13.90 9.34
C ARG A 54 7.66 13.40 10.77
N SER A 55 7.30 12.13 10.92
CA SER A 55 7.12 11.48 12.22
C SER A 55 8.42 11.46 13.03
N LEU A 56 9.55 11.14 12.39
CA LEU A 56 10.86 11.16 13.04
C LEU A 56 11.27 12.59 13.44
N ARG A 57 11.12 13.57 12.53
CA ARG A 57 11.47 14.96 12.78
C ARG A 57 10.68 15.53 13.96
N GLU A 58 9.38 15.28 14.02
CA GLU A 58 8.53 15.70 15.14
C GLU A 58 9.02 15.12 16.46
N ARG A 59 9.36 13.83 16.49
CA ARG A 59 9.90 13.17 17.68
C ARG A 59 11.26 13.74 18.11
N LEU A 60 12.15 14.03 17.17
CA LEU A 60 13.47 14.61 17.46
C LEU A 60 13.39 16.04 17.99
N LEU A 61 12.41 16.84 17.52
CA LEU A 61 12.25 18.24 17.94
C LEU A 61 11.44 18.40 19.24
N LYS A 62 10.93 17.31 19.81
CA LYS A 62 10.26 17.34 21.10
C LYS A 62 11.29 17.59 22.21
N SER A 63 11.25 18.79 22.79
CA SER A 63 12.21 19.20 23.82
C SER A 63 12.15 18.31 25.07
N SER A 64 13.33 17.94 25.54
CA SER A 64 13.57 17.46 26.89
C SER A 64 14.00 18.66 27.72
N VAL A 65 13.05 19.31 28.41
CA VAL A 65 13.25 20.52 29.25
C VAL A 65 14.46 20.40 30.22
N ALA A 66 14.90 19.18 30.53
CA ALA A 66 16.01 18.88 31.42
C ALA A 66 17.40 18.73 30.76
N ASP A 67 17.53 18.64 29.43
CA ASP A 67 18.82 18.38 28.77
C ASP A 67 19.00 19.17 27.46
N THR A 68 19.55 20.38 27.61
CA THR A 68 19.78 21.33 26.51
C THR A 68 20.75 20.79 25.44
N GLU A 69 21.75 20.00 25.82
CA GLU A 69 22.74 19.49 24.86
C GLU A 69 22.19 18.29 24.08
N LEU A 70 21.40 17.43 24.72
CA LEU A 70 20.64 16.38 24.04
C LEU A 70 19.66 17.00 23.03
N ASP A 71 18.94 18.04 23.42
CA ASP A 71 18.04 18.77 22.53
C ASP A 71 18.81 19.42 21.36
N ARG A 72 20.01 19.95 21.61
CA ARG A 72 20.91 20.48 20.56
C ARG A 72 21.28 19.40 19.54
N LEU A 73 21.73 18.23 19.99
CA LEU A 73 22.14 17.12 19.13
C LEU A 73 20.96 16.54 18.32
N ARG A 74 19.78 16.45 18.92
CA ARG A 74 18.55 16.02 18.21
C ARG A 74 18.10 17.03 17.17
N ALA A 75 18.17 18.33 17.50
CA ALA A 75 17.89 19.40 16.54
C ALA A 75 18.92 19.43 15.40
N GLU A 76 20.20 19.15 15.68
CA GLU A 76 21.23 18.96 14.67
C GLU A 76 20.90 17.79 13.74
N ALA A 77 20.52 16.63 14.28
CA ALA A 77 20.09 15.49 13.47
C ALA A 77 18.88 15.85 12.58
N ALA A 78 17.87 16.52 13.12
CA ALA A 78 16.69 16.96 12.36
C ALA A 78 17.04 17.93 11.20
N ARG A 79 18.01 18.83 11.40
CA ARG A 79 18.53 19.70 10.34
C ARG A 79 19.27 18.90 9.28
N SER A 80 20.20 18.01 9.67
CA SER A 80 20.91 17.15 8.73
C SER A 80 19.96 16.28 7.89
N LEU A 81 18.87 15.77 8.47
CA LEU A 81 17.84 15.04 7.72
C LEU A 81 17.10 15.94 6.71
N THR A 82 16.76 17.18 7.09
CA THR A 82 16.13 18.17 6.21
C THR A 82 17.00 18.45 4.98
N GLU A 83 18.32 18.40 5.16
CA GLU A 83 19.31 18.65 4.12
C GLU A 83 19.76 17.35 3.39
N GLY A 84 19.10 16.21 3.67
CA GLY A 84 19.38 14.92 3.02
C GLY A 84 20.68 14.22 3.49
N ARG A 85 21.32 14.69 4.57
CA ARG A 85 22.59 14.17 5.09
C ARG A 85 22.38 13.11 6.17
N PHE A 86 21.92 11.93 5.75
CA PHE A 86 21.60 10.81 6.67
C PHE A 86 22.77 10.38 7.57
N ALA A 87 24.01 10.38 7.05
CA ALA A 87 25.19 9.98 7.82
C ALA A 87 25.54 10.98 8.93
N GLU A 88 25.31 12.28 8.70
CA GLU A 88 25.47 13.30 9.75
C GLU A 88 24.37 13.20 10.81
N ALA A 89 23.13 12.95 10.38
CA ALA A 89 22.03 12.72 11.31
C ALA A 89 22.29 11.51 12.22
N ASP A 90 22.75 10.37 11.68
CA ASP A 90 23.11 9.20 12.51
C ASP A 90 24.27 9.51 13.46
N ARG A 91 25.28 10.28 13.02
CA ARG A 91 26.40 10.68 13.88
C ARG A 91 25.95 11.56 15.05
N ALA A 92 25.12 12.57 14.81
CA ALA A 92 24.58 13.41 15.87
C ALA A 92 23.74 12.61 16.87
N LEU A 93 22.92 11.66 16.38
CA LEU A 93 22.16 10.76 17.24
C LEU A 93 23.03 9.76 18.02
N ALA A 94 24.12 9.28 17.43
CA ALA A 94 25.09 8.42 18.13
C ALA A 94 25.78 9.18 19.29
N GLN A 95 26.10 10.47 19.10
CA GLN A 95 26.63 11.32 20.17
C GLN A 95 25.58 11.55 21.27
N ALA A 96 24.32 11.79 20.90
CA ALA A 96 23.21 11.93 21.84
C ALA A 96 23.01 10.65 22.66
N GLU A 97 23.08 9.49 22.02
CA GLU A 97 22.97 8.18 22.66
C GLU A 97 24.11 7.92 23.65
N LEU A 98 25.37 8.21 23.25
CA LEU A 98 26.54 8.02 24.12
C LEU A 98 26.45 8.84 25.40
N ARG A 99 25.87 10.05 25.34
CA ARG A 99 25.62 10.89 26.52
C ARG A 99 24.61 10.25 27.47
N ASN A 100 23.53 9.66 26.95
CA ASN A 100 22.55 8.95 27.80
C ASN A 100 23.15 7.75 28.54
N LEU A 101 24.23 7.16 28.01
CA LEU A 101 24.95 6.06 28.62
C LEU A 101 25.98 6.52 29.68
N ASP A 102 26.26 7.83 29.82
CA ASP A 102 27.28 8.42 30.72
C ASP A 102 28.65 7.72 30.65
N GLY A 103 29.00 7.11 29.50
CA GLY A 103 30.22 6.30 29.36
C GLY A 103 30.21 4.95 30.12
N THR A 104 29.09 4.59 30.75
CA THR A 104 28.92 3.29 31.43
C THR A 104 28.38 2.26 30.45
N VAL A 105 29.12 1.16 30.25
CA VAL A 105 28.67 0.04 29.39
C VAL A 105 27.80 -0.97 30.17
N ALA A 106 27.77 -0.84 31.50
CA ALA A 106 27.02 -1.69 32.42
C ALA A 106 25.54 -1.26 32.48
N LEU A 107 24.73 -1.76 31.54
CA LEU A 107 23.28 -1.50 31.45
C LEU A 107 22.53 -1.88 32.75
N ASP A 108 23.03 -2.87 33.48
CA ASP A 108 22.49 -3.35 34.76
C ASP A 108 22.56 -2.32 35.90
N LYS A 109 23.44 -1.33 35.78
CA LYS A 109 23.64 -0.27 36.79
C LYS A 109 22.96 1.05 36.43
N MET A 110 22.32 1.12 35.27
CA MET A 110 21.67 2.33 34.79
C MET A 110 20.28 2.51 35.40
N SER A 111 19.86 3.76 35.60
CA SER A 111 18.47 4.04 35.99
C SER A 111 17.50 3.67 34.87
N LYS A 112 16.26 3.39 35.25
CA LYS A 112 15.17 3.09 34.30
C LYS A 112 15.04 4.18 33.23
N GLU A 113 15.08 5.46 33.63
CA GLU A 113 14.94 6.60 32.72
C GLU A 113 16.06 6.62 31.67
N LYS A 114 17.30 6.37 32.09
CA LYS A 114 18.45 6.36 31.19
C LYS A 114 18.43 5.18 30.22
N LEU A 115 18.01 3.99 30.67
CA LEU A 115 17.81 2.84 29.78
C LEU A 115 16.76 3.16 28.71
N LEU A 116 15.64 3.76 29.09
CA LEU A 116 14.59 4.12 28.14
C LEU A 116 15.03 5.23 27.17
N ALA A 117 15.86 6.19 27.63
CA ALA A 117 16.45 7.22 26.78
C ALA A 117 17.45 6.62 25.78
N ALA A 118 18.32 5.70 26.22
CA ALA A 118 19.26 4.98 25.36
C ALA A 118 18.52 4.12 24.32
N ALA A 119 17.50 3.36 24.73
CA ALA A 119 16.67 2.56 23.83
C ALA A 119 15.96 3.44 22.78
N SER A 120 15.41 4.60 23.19
CA SER A 120 14.81 5.55 22.26
C SER A 120 15.82 6.11 21.27
N GLY A 121 17.01 6.51 21.72
CA GLY A 121 18.08 6.99 20.84
C GLY A 121 18.50 5.93 19.82
N ARG A 122 18.67 4.68 20.26
CA ARG A 122 18.96 3.55 19.37
C ARG A 122 17.86 3.33 18.33
N ALA A 123 16.59 3.42 18.73
CA ALA A 123 15.46 3.30 17.82
C ALA A 123 15.37 4.46 16.82
N ASP A 124 15.69 5.69 17.24
CA ASP A 124 15.74 6.85 16.33
C ASP A 124 16.81 6.69 15.25
N ARG A 125 17.96 6.10 15.59
CA ARG A 125 18.98 5.73 14.61
C ARG A 125 18.50 4.63 13.65
N GLY A 126 17.73 3.67 14.16
CA GLY A 126 17.02 2.69 13.32
C GLY A 126 16.04 3.37 12.35
N ALA A 127 15.29 4.38 12.80
CA ALA A 127 14.40 5.16 11.96
C ALA A 127 15.14 6.00 10.91
N VAL A 128 16.31 6.57 11.22
CA VAL A 128 17.17 7.23 10.22
C VAL A 128 17.62 6.23 9.15
N ALA A 129 18.03 5.03 9.55
CA ALA A 129 18.40 3.98 8.60
C ALA A 129 17.23 3.59 7.69
N MET A 130 16.01 3.48 8.23
CA MET A 130 14.79 3.23 7.44
C MET A 130 14.56 4.29 6.36
N LEU A 131 14.97 5.56 6.53
CA LEU A 131 14.80 6.58 5.48
C LEU A 131 15.64 6.29 4.23
N ARG A 132 16.69 5.47 4.32
CA ARG A 132 17.52 5.09 3.18
C ARG A 132 16.89 3.89 2.48
N LEU A 133 16.37 4.08 1.28
CA LEU A 133 15.65 3.05 0.51
C LEU A 133 16.61 2.01 -0.11
N ASN A 134 17.36 1.27 0.70
CA ASN A 134 18.15 0.10 0.28
C ASN A 134 18.10 -1.03 1.30
N ALA A 135 18.36 -2.26 0.83
CA ALA A 135 18.27 -3.47 1.63
C ALA A 135 19.18 -3.46 2.87
N GLN A 136 20.44 -3.02 2.72
CA GLN A 136 21.39 -2.98 3.83
C GLN A 136 20.91 -2.07 4.96
N ALA A 137 20.41 -0.88 4.63
CA ALA A 137 19.91 0.06 5.63
C ALA A 137 18.70 -0.48 6.40
N TYR A 138 17.86 -1.30 5.76
CA TYR A 138 16.73 -1.95 6.43
C TYR A 138 17.18 -3.07 7.37
N HIS A 139 18.23 -3.83 7.00
CA HIS A 139 18.88 -4.76 7.91
C HIS A 139 19.48 -4.04 9.12
N ASP A 140 20.24 -2.97 8.90
CA ASP A 140 20.82 -2.18 9.99
C ASP A 140 19.73 -1.57 10.89
N ALA A 141 18.59 -1.16 10.31
CA ALA A 141 17.46 -0.68 11.07
C ALA A 141 16.85 -1.78 11.96
N ALA A 142 16.62 -2.98 11.40
CA ALA A 142 16.10 -4.11 12.15
C ALA A 142 17.03 -4.50 13.32
N GLN A 143 18.34 -4.48 13.12
CA GLN A 143 19.33 -4.72 14.18
C GLN A 143 19.25 -3.65 15.28
N ARG A 144 19.22 -2.36 14.91
CA ARG A 144 19.06 -1.27 15.89
C ARG A 144 17.76 -1.37 16.67
N PHE A 145 16.66 -1.75 16.04
CA PHE A 145 15.39 -1.98 16.75
C PHE A 145 15.47 -3.18 17.70
N ALA A 146 16.16 -4.26 17.33
CA ALA A 146 16.41 -5.39 18.22
C ALA A 146 17.23 -4.97 19.46
N GLU A 147 18.29 -4.19 19.26
CA GLU A 147 19.11 -3.66 20.35
C GLU A 147 18.31 -2.72 21.26
N ALA A 148 17.49 -1.84 20.69
CA ALA A 148 16.59 -0.97 21.45
C ALA A 148 15.60 -1.78 22.30
N ALA A 149 15.05 -2.87 21.75
CA ALA A 149 14.16 -3.76 22.49
C ALA A 149 14.87 -4.41 23.68
N LEU A 150 16.13 -4.84 23.50
CA LEU A 150 16.94 -5.44 24.56
C LEU A 150 17.26 -4.43 25.67
N ILE A 151 17.68 -3.20 25.31
CA ILE A 151 17.99 -2.15 26.28
C ILE A 151 16.74 -1.78 27.10
N ALA A 152 15.57 -1.74 26.47
CA ALA A 152 14.31 -1.43 27.16
C ALA A 152 13.75 -2.58 28.01
N ALA A 153 14.19 -3.83 27.79
CA ALA A 153 13.53 -5.02 28.35
C ALA A 153 13.47 -5.03 29.89
N SER A 154 14.54 -4.64 30.56
CA SER A 154 14.59 -4.58 32.03
C SER A 154 13.87 -3.36 32.61
N ALA A 155 13.67 -2.31 31.81
CA ALA A 155 13.13 -1.03 32.25
C ALA A 155 11.61 -0.93 32.01
N ASP A 156 11.14 -1.38 30.85
CA ASP A 156 9.75 -1.25 30.40
C ASP A 156 9.46 -2.30 29.32
N GLN A 157 8.72 -3.35 29.70
CA GLN A 157 8.35 -4.45 28.82
C GLN A 157 7.47 -3.99 27.65
N GLU A 158 6.65 -2.96 27.83
CA GLU A 158 5.79 -2.45 26.76
C GLU A 158 6.60 -1.73 25.70
N ARG A 159 7.54 -0.85 26.11
CA ARG A 159 8.44 -0.19 25.15
C ARG A 159 9.36 -1.18 24.46
N SER A 160 9.87 -2.18 25.18
CA SER A 160 10.63 -3.28 24.59
C SER A 160 9.83 -3.98 23.48
N ARG A 161 8.55 -4.27 23.73
CA ARG A 161 7.64 -4.86 22.73
C ARG A 161 7.45 -3.96 21.52
N VAL A 162 7.30 -2.65 21.70
CA VAL A 162 7.17 -1.69 20.59
C VAL A 162 8.42 -1.71 19.69
N TYR A 163 9.62 -1.74 20.25
CA TYR A 163 10.85 -1.84 19.46
C TYR A 163 10.97 -3.21 18.77
N ALA A 164 10.58 -4.29 19.44
CA ALA A 164 10.50 -5.60 18.80
C ALA A 164 9.49 -5.62 17.64
N TRP A 165 8.37 -4.90 17.72
CA TRP A 165 7.48 -4.73 16.58
C TRP A 165 8.16 -3.98 15.43
N LEU A 166 8.91 -2.92 15.71
CA LEU A 166 9.65 -2.18 14.68
C LEU A 166 10.72 -3.05 13.98
N GLN A 167 11.38 -3.94 14.71
CA GLN A 167 12.30 -4.93 14.12
C GLN A 167 11.58 -5.82 13.09
N GLY A 168 10.48 -6.47 13.50
CA GLY A 168 9.72 -7.34 12.60
C GLY A 168 9.12 -6.57 11.41
N ASP A 169 8.71 -5.33 11.61
CA ASP A 169 8.16 -4.45 10.58
C ASP A 169 9.24 -4.04 9.56
N ALA A 170 10.47 -3.74 10.01
CA ALA A 170 11.61 -3.47 9.15
C ALA A 170 11.97 -4.69 8.28
N LEU A 171 11.96 -5.89 8.85
CA LEU A 171 12.18 -7.15 8.11
C LEU A 171 11.07 -7.41 7.07
N ALA A 172 9.80 -7.19 7.42
CA ALA A 172 8.70 -7.30 6.44
C ALA A 172 8.84 -6.27 5.31
N ARG A 173 9.33 -5.07 5.64
CA ARG A 173 9.58 -4.01 4.65
C ARG A 173 10.76 -4.32 3.74
N LEU A 174 11.79 -5.02 4.22
CA LEU A 174 12.85 -5.54 3.37
C LEU A 174 12.26 -6.44 2.28
N GLY A 175 11.35 -7.33 2.65
CA GLY A 175 10.66 -8.20 1.70
C GLY A 175 9.74 -7.44 0.72
N ALA A 176 8.98 -6.46 1.22
CA ALA A 176 8.06 -5.69 0.38
C ALA A 176 8.80 -4.80 -0.62
N ASP A 177 9.82 -4.10 -0.18
CA ASP A 177 10.46 -3.03 -0.96
C ASP A 177 11.56 -3.57 -1.87
N PHE A 178 12.13 -4.75 -1.60
CA PHE A 178 13.21 -5.34 -2.40
C PHE A 178 12.86 -6.73 -2.96
N ARG A 179 11.61 -7.17 -2.83
CA ARG A 179 11.15 -8.51 -3.22
C ARG A 179 11.96 -9.63 -2.55
N ASP A 180 12.44 -9.37 -1.34
CA ASP A 180 13.24 -10.28 -0.56
C ASP A 180 12.37 -11.28 0.21
N LYS A 181 12.37 -12.54 -0.25
CA LYS A 181 11.65 -13.62 0.40
C LYS A 181 12.14 -13.85 1.84
N ASP A 182 13.44 -13.69 2.08
CA ASP A 182 14.05 -13.99 3.37
C ASP A 182 13.69 -12.93 4.41
N GLY A 183 13.57 -11.66 4.01
CA GLY A 183 13.00 -10.60 4.85
C GLY A 183 11.60 -10.92 5.37
N PHE A 184 10.69 -11.42 4.53
CA PHE A 184 9.37 -11.87 4.98
C PHE A 184 9.46 -13.07 5.92
N ASN A 185 10.27 -14.08 5.60
CA ASN A 185 10.44 -15.26 6.44
C ASN A 185 11.00 -14.90 7.82
N ALA A 186 11.99 -14.02 7.88
CA ALA A 186 12.59 -13.52 9.11
C ALA A 186 11.56 -12.75 9.95
N SER A 187 10.75 -11.90 9.32
CA SER A 187 9.65 -11.18 9.98
C SER A 187 8.60 -12.14 10.57
N ILE A 188 8.18 -13.14 9.80
CA ILE A 188 7.21 -14.17 10.23
C ILE A 188 7.77 -14.97 11.42
N ALA A 189 9.03 -15.41 11.35
CA ALA A 189 9.68 -16.13 12.44
C ALA A 189 9.77 -15.28 13.71
N HIS A 190 10.15 -13.99 13.55
CA HIS A 190 10.22 -13.03 14.66
C HIS A 190 8.87 -12.83 15.35
N PHE A 191 7.79 -12.56 14.61
CA PHE A 191 6.48 -12.37 15.22
C PHE A 191 5.92 -13.64 15.86
N ARG A 192 6.19 -14.83 15.30
CA ARG A 192 5.84 -16.10 15.95
C ARG A 192 6.57 -16.28 17.28
N ALA A 193 7.86 -15.92 17.34
CA ALA A 193 8.63 -15.96 18.59
C ALA A 193 8.13 -14.96 19.65
N MET A 194 7.63 -13.79 19.22
CA MET A 194 6.97 -12.85 20.12
C MET A 194 5.65 -13.41 20.66
N LEU A 195 4.81 -13.97 19.78
CA LEU A 195 3.51 -14.54 20.15
C LEU A 195 3.62 -15.70 21.13
N ALA A 196 4.67 -16.52 21.04
CA ALA A 196 4.94 -17.60 21.99
C ALA A 196 5.15 -17.13 23.44
N LYS A 197 5.34 -15.82 23.67
CA LYS A 197 5.53 -15.19 24.98
C LYS A 197 4.34 -14.30 25.40
N LEU A 198 3.32 -14.20 24.56
CA LEU A 198 2.13 -13.38 24.83
C LEU A 198 0.96 -14.27 25.18
N ASP A 199 0.25 -13.88 26.23
CA ASP A 199 -1.01 -14.51 26.62
C ASP A 199 -2.17 -13.78 25.91
N ASN A 200 -3.08 -14.53 25.25
CA ASN A 200 -4.17 -13.93 24.48
C ASN A 200 -5.34 -13.44 25.36
N PHE A 201 -5.40 -13.84 26.63
CA PHE A 201 -6.43 -13.37 27.58
C PHE A 201 -5.96 -12.14 28.36
N ASP A 202 -4.77 -12.21 28.96
CA ASP A 202 -4.23 -11.10 29.79
C ASP A 202 -3.66 -9.97 28.92
N GLN A 203 -3.14 -10.30 27.73
CA GLN A 203 -2.48 -9.35 26.83
C GLN A 203 -3.16 -9.28 25.46
N THR A 204 -4.50 -9.44 25.40
CA THR A 204 -5.28 -9.53 24.16
C THR A 204 -4.91 -8.46 23.13
N VAL A 205 -4.79 -7.19 23.55
CA VAL A 205 -4.48 -6.08 22.63
C VAL A 205 -3.06 -6.21 22.05
N ALA A 206 -2.07 -6.58 22.87
CA ALA A 206 -0.70 -6.76 22.42
C ALA A 206 -0.54 -8.02 21.55
N TRP A 207 -1.24 -9.10 21.91
CA TRP A 207 -1.32 -10.33 21.11
C TRP A 207 -1.96 -10.03 19.75
N ALA A 208 -3.11 -9.36 19.71
CA ALA A 208 -3.80 -8.97 18.48
C ALA A 208 -2.94 -8.05 17.59
N ALA A 209 -2.26 -7.06 18.18
CA ALA A 209 -1.35 -6.18 17.45
C ALA A 209 -0.14 -6.92 16.85
N THR A 210 0.31 -8.00 17.50
CA THR A 210 1.40 -8.85 17.00
C THR A 210 0.90 -9.79 15.90
N GLN A 211 -0.28 -10.40 16.07
CA GLN A 211 -0.95 -11.21 15.04
C GLN A 211 -1.22 -10.41 13.76
N GLN A 212 -1.68 -9.17 13.89
CA GLN A 212 -1.93 -8.28 12.74
C GLN A 212 -0.65 -8.04 11.91
N ARG A 213 0.50 -7.90 12.58
CA ARG A 213 1.80 -7.75 11.92
C ARG A 213 2.30 -9.03 11.29
N LEU A 214 2.11 -10.17 11.96
CA LEU A 214 2.38 -11.50 11.41
C LEU A 214 1.58 -11.71 10.12
N ALA A 215 0.26 -11.48 10.15
CA ALA A 215 -0.61 -11.61 8.99
C ALA A 215 -0.21 -10.67 7.85
N ARG A 216 0.26 -9.45 8.15
CA ARG A 216 0.82 -8.53 7.13
C ARG A 216 2.07 -9.11 6.46
N ALA A 217 2.99 -9.71 7.22
CA ALA A 217 4.18 -10.35 6.67
C ALA A 217 3.82 -11.58 5.80
N ILE A 218 2.88 -12.41 6.26
CA ILE A 218 2.36 -13.57 5.52
C ILE A 218 1.69 -13.11 4.21
N ASN A 219 0.83 -12.10 4.24
CA ASN A 219 0.20 -11.55 3.03
C ASN A 219 1.23 -10.93 2.07
N GLY A 220 2.29 -10.32 2.59
CA GLY A 220 3.41 -9.83 1.78
C GLY A 220 4.10 -10.96 1.03
N LEU A 221 4.40 -12.06 1.72
CA LEU A 221 4.99 -13.27 1.14
C LEU A 221 4.03 -13.95 0.14
N ALA A 222 2.73 -14.03 0.48
CA ALA A 222 1.69 -14.57 -0.39
C ALA A 222 1.66 -13.86 -1.74
N ARG A 223 1.68 -12.52 -1.74
CA ARG A 223 1.72 -11.71 -2.97
C ARG A 223 3.02 -11.90 -3.75
N LEU A 224 4.16 -12.02 -3.06
CA LEU A 224 5.44 -12.23 -3.72
C LEU A 224 5.52 -13.59 -4.44
N GLN A 225 4.90 -14.62 -3.86
CA GLN A 225 4.95 -16.00 -4.38
C GLN A 225 3.72 -16.39 -5.21
N GLY A 226 2.65 -15.60 -5.18
CA GLY A 226 1.35 -15.98 -5.73
C GLY A 226 0.69 -17.14 -4.96
N ASP A 227 1.03 -17.33 -3.68
CA ASP A 227 0.56 -18.47 -2.88
C ASP A 227 -0.72 -18.14 -2.10
N ARG A 228 -1.86 -18.63 -2.63
CA ARG A 228 -3.18 -18.47 -2.02
C ARG A 228 -3.31 -19.15 -0.65
N ARG A 229 -2.49 -20.18 -0.35
CA ARG A 229 -2.52 -20.85 0.96
C ARG A 229 -2.06 -19.90 2.06
N LEU A 230 -1.07 -19.05 1.78
CA LEU A 230 -0.60 -18.03 2.70
C LEU A 230 -1.66 -16.94 2.92
N THR A 231 -2.39 -16.52 1.87
CA THR A 231 -3.52 -15.58 2.04
C THR A 231 -4.61 -16.16 2.94
N ARG A 232 -4.96 -17.44 2.77
CA ARG A 232 -5.91 -18.14 3.65
C ARG A 232 -5.41 -18.20 5.10
N GLN A 233 -4.12 -18.49 5.31
CA GLN A 233 -3.52 -18.44 6.64
C GLN A 233 -3.65 -17.06 7.29
N ALA A 234 -3.46 -15.96 6.54
CA ALA A 234 -3.63 -14.61 7.09
C ALA A 234 -5.10 -14.31 7.43
N ILE A 235 -6.04 -14.78 6.61
CA ILE A 235 -7.49 -14.73 6.87
C ILE A 235 -7.84 -15.44 8.18
N ASP A 236 -7.32 -16.64 8.42
CA ASP A 236 -7.56 -17.40 9.65
C ASP A 236 -6.99 -16.69 10.88
N ILE A 237 -5.82 -16.05 10.75
CA ILE A 237 -5.26 -15.21 11.81
C ILE A 237 -6.19 -14.04 12.12
N TYR A 238 -6.67 -13.31 11.11
CA TYR A 238 -7.58 -12.19 11.35
C TYR A 238 -8.89 -12.62 12.01
N ARG A 239 -9.47 -13.75 11.57
CA ARG A 239 -10.68 -14.32 12.16
C ARG A 239 -10.45 -14.65 13.65
N THR A 240 -9.39 -15.40 13.95
CA THR A 240 -9.02 -15.73 15.34
C THR A 240 -8.84 -14.48 16.20
N VAL A 241 -8.22 -13.43 15.64
CA VAL A 241 -8.03 -12.18 16.39
C VAL A 241 -9.35 -11.47 16.64
N LEU A 242 -10.28 -11.48 15.68
CA LEU A 242 -11.58 -10.83 15.81
C LEU A 242 -12.56 -11.60 16.70
N ASP A 243 -12.31 -12.89 16.96
CA ASP A 243 -13.06 -13.67 17.96
C ASP A 243 -12.76 -13.19 19.39
N ASP A 244 -11.51 -12.84 19.68
CA ASP A 244 -11.05 -12.42 21.01
C ASP A 244 -11.07 -10.88 21.20
N LEU A 245 -10.64 -10.13 20.17
CA LEU A 245 -10.55 -8.67 20.22
C LEU A 245 -11.88 -8.02 19.86
N THR A 246 -12.48 -7.32 20.81
CA THR A 246 -13.71 -6.55 20.58
C THR A 246 -13.42 -5.10 20.22
N GLN A 247 -14.38 -4.47 19.52
CA GLN A 247 -14.32 -3.03 19.22
C GLN A 247 -14.19 -2.17 20.49
N LYS A 248 -14.78 -2.57 21.62
CA LYS A 248 -14.71 -1.81 22.88
C LYS A 248 -13.32 -1.81 23.51
N GLN A 249 -12.57 -2.90 23.38
CA GLN A 249 -11.24 -3.04 23.98
C GLN A 249 -10.19 -2.19 23.26
N ALA A 250 -10.19 -2.19 21.93
CA ALA A 250 -9.24 -1.41 21.14
C ALA A 250 -9.86 -0.96 19.81
N PRO A 251 -10.69 0.09 19.79
CA PRO A 251 -11.48 0.48 18.61
C PRO A 251 -10.64 0.67 17.34
N ALA A 252 -9.50 1.36 17.44
CA ALA A 252 -8.63 1.63 16.31
C ALA A 252 -7.94 0.36 15.78
N LEU A 253 -7.48 -0.53 16.66
CA LEU A 253 -6.85 -1.79 16.26
C LEU A 253 -7.87 -2.75 15.65
N TRP A 254 -9.06 -2.84 16.25
CA TRP A 254 -10.16 -3.65 15.74
C TRP A 254 -10.57 -3.22 14.33
N ALA A 255 -10.76 -1.92 14.09
CA ALA A 255 -11.07 -1.39 12.76
C ALA A 255 -9.92 -1.67 11.77
N ALA A 256 -8.67 -1.47 12.19
CA ALA A 256 -7.51 -1.79 11.37
C ALA A 256 -7.43 -3.28 11.00
N ILE A 257 -7.85 -4.20 11.88
CA ILE A 257 -7.90 -5.63 11.58
C ILE A 257 -9.07 -5.96 10.65
N GLN A 258 -10.27 -5.43 10.91
CA GLN A 258 -11.44 -5.59 10.05
C GLN A 258 -11.16 -5.15 8.61
N SER A 259 -10.47 -4.02 8.43
CA SER A 259 -10.11 -3.56 7.09
C SER A 259 -9.17 -4.53 6.36
N ARG A 260 -8.13 -5.03 7.05
CA ARG A 260 -7.17 -5.98 6.47
C ARG A 260 -7.79 -7.34 6.22
N PHE A 261 -8.70 -7.76 7.09
CA PHE A 261 -9.48 -8.98 6.92
C PHE A 261 -10.33 -8.88 5.66
N GLY A 262 -11.09 -7.79 5.51
CA GLY A 262 -11.92 -7.56 4.33
C GLY A 262 -11.13 -7.43 3.04
N GLU A 263 -9.96 -6.78 3.05
CA GLU A 263 -9.04 -6.73 1.91
C GLU A 263 -8.55 -8.13 1.50
N ALA A 264 -8.16 -8.96 2.46
CA ALA A 264 -7.67 -10.31 2.21
C ALA A 264 -8.78 -11.23 1.67
N LEU A 265 -9.96 -11.20 2.29
CA LEU A 265 -11.16 -11.91 1.83
C LEU A 265 -11.55 -11.48 0.42
N THR A 266 -11.56 -10.17 0.15
CA THR A 266 -11.89 -9.65 -1.18
C THR A 266 -10.92 -10.17 -2.24
N SER A 267 -9.61 -10.10 -1.95
CA SER A 267 -8.58 -10.55 -2.89
C SER A 267 -8.63 -12.05 -3.14
N LEU A 268 -8.88 -12.86 -2.11
CA LEU A 268 -8.94 -14.32 -2.25
C LEU A 268 -10.25 -14.76 -2.91
N GLY A 269 -11.38 -14.16 -2.53
CA GLY A 269 -12.69 -14.42 -3.12
C GLY A 269 -12.74 -14.05 -4.60
N ASP A 270 -12.12 -12.94 -5.00
CA ASP A 270 -11.93 -12.61 -6.42
C ASP A 270 -11.09 -13.67 -7.16
N ALA A 271 -10.00 -14.13 -6.54
CA ALA A 271 -9.10 -15.11 -7.15
C ALA A 271 -9.69 -16.54 -7.24
N GLU A 272 -10.59 -16.90 -6.32
CA GLU A 272 -11.22 -18.24 -6.20
C GLU A 272 -12.66 -18.28 -6.70
N ASP A 273 -13.20 -17.16 -7.21
CA ASP A 273 -14.58 -17.05 -7.68
C ASP A 273 -15.62 -17.33 -6.57
N ASP A 274 -15.31 -16.90 -5.34
CA ASP A 274 -16.11 -17.16 -4.14
C ASP A 274 -16.93 -15.92 -3.73
N ALA A 275 -18.21 -15.91 -4.09
CA ALA A 275 -19.15 -14.84 -3.76
C ALA A 275 -19.38 -14.70 -2.24
N SER A 276 -19.40 -15.80 -1.48
CA SER A 276 -19.62 -15.75 -0.03
C SER A 276 -18.44 -15.09 0.67
N MET A 277 -17.22 -15.37 0.20
CA MET A 277 -16.01 -14.72 0.72
C MET A 277 -15.98 -13.23 0.39
N LEU A 278 -16.48 -12.83 -0.79
CA LEU A 278 -16.62 -11.42 -1.17
C LEU A 278 -17.65 -10.70 -0.28
N GLU A 279 -18.78 -11.33 0.02
CA GLU A 279 -19.79 -10.79 0.94
C GLU A 279 -19.23 -10.62 2.36
N GLU A 280 -18.50 -11.61 2.88
CA GLU A 280 -17.80 -11.50 4.17
C GLU A 280 -16.78 -10.35 4.14
N GLY A 281 -16.03 -10.20 3.05
CA GLY A 281 -15.06 -9.13 2.87
C GLY A 281 -15.69 -7.74 2.88
N ILE A 282 -16.82 -7.58 2.18
CA ILE A 282 -17.62 -6.34 2.20
C ILE A 282 -18.13 -6.04 3.61
N ALA A 283 -18.63 -7.04 4.33
CA ALA A 283 -19.11 -6.87 5.71
C ALA A 283 -17.99 -6.37 6.63
N ALA A 284 -16.80 -6.97 6.56
CA ALA A 284 -15.63 -6.56 7.33
C ALA A 284 -15.16 -5.12 6.99
N LEU A 285 -15.09 -4.78 5.70
CA LEU A 285 -14.75 -3.42 5.26
C LEU A 285 -15.77 -2.38 5.74
N ARG A 286 -17.07 -2.70 5.69
CA ARG A 286 -18.15 -1.83 6.21
C ARG A 286 -18.05 -1.65 7.72
N ALA A 287 -17.73 -2.72 8.45
CA ALA A 287 -17.52 -2.68 9.89
C ALA A 287 -16.34 -1.76 10.27
N SER A 288 -15.23 -1.85 9.53
CA SER A 288 -14.10 -0.92 9.70
C SER A 288 -14.48 0.52 9.37
N LEU A 289 -15.23 0.76 8.29
CA LEU A 289 -15.64 2.10 7.89
C LEU A 289 -16.60 2.73 8.92
N ALA A 290 -17.50 1.94 9.49
CA ALA A 290 -18.46 2.39 10.51
C ALA A 290 -17.79 2.75 11.85
N ALA A 291 -16.65 2.14 12.16
CA ALA A 291 -15.86 2.46 13.34
C ALA A 291 -14.94 3.69 13.13
N LEU A 292 -14.85 4.21 11.91
CA LEU A 292 -13.96 5.30 11.55
C LEU A 292 -14.67 6.65 11.65
N ASP A 293 -14.03 7.62 12.29
CA ASP A 293 -14.43 9.01 12.21
C ASP A 293 -13.77 9.68 10.98
N ARG A 294 -14.61 10.12 10.03
CA ARG A 294 -14.15 10.81 8.82
C ARG A 294 -13.42 12.11 9.14
N GLY A 295 -13.79 12.83 10.21
CA GLY A 295 -13.20 14.11 10.57
C GLY A 295 -11.73 14.00 10.99
N THR A 296 -11.40 12.94 11.73
CA THR A 296 -10.04 12.70 12.23
C THR A 296 -9.19 11.85 11.28
N MET A 297 -9.80 10.97 10.48
CA MET A 297 -9.08 10.04 9.60
C MET A 297 -9.58 10.05 8.15
N PRO A 298 -9.62 11.23 7.47
CA PRO A 298 -10.19 11.35 6.12
C PRO A 298 -9.48 10.47 5.09
N ALA A 299 -8.14 10.36 5.16
CA ALA A 299 -7.37 9.54 4.23
C ALA A 299 -7.71 8.04 4.33
N GLU A 300 -7.97 7.55 5.54
CA GLU A 300 -8.35 6.14 5.77
C GLU A 300 -9.79 5.89 5.33
N TRP A 301 -10.68 6.87 5.53
CA TRP A 301 -12.08 6.79 5.10
C TRP A 301 -12.18 6.64 3.58
N THR A 302 -11.40 7.44 2.86
CA THR A 302 -11.32 7.39 1.40
C THR A 302 -10.70 6.09 0.91
N ARG A 303 -9.64 5.62 1.57
CA ARG A 303 -9.04 4.31 1.26
C ARG A 303 -10.02 3.15 1.45
N LEU A 304 -10.84 3.15 2.51
CA LEU A 304 -11.83 2.11 2.75
C LEU A 304 -12.98 2.13 1.74
N ASN A 305 -13.44 3.31 1.31
CA ASN A 305 -14.42 3.40 0.22
C ASN A 305 -13.85 2.86 -1.09
N PHE A 306 -12.57 3.09 -1.37
CA PHE A 306 -11.90 2.52 -2.53
C PHE A 306 -11.87 0.99 -2.48
N GLU A 307 -11.49 0.39 -1.35
CA GLU A 307 -11.50 -1.07 -1.20
C GLU A 307 -12.91 -1.67 -1.24
N LEU A 308 -13.92 -0.99 -0.66
CA LEU A 308 -15.32 -1.38 -0.80
C LEU A 308 -15.77 -1.38 -2.26
N GLY A 309 -15.42 -0.34 -3.03
CA GLY A 309 -15.72 -0.27 -4.45
C GLY A 309 -15.16 -1.46 -5.21
N LYS A 310 -13.89 -1.84 -4.94
CA LYS A 310 -13.27 -3.03 -5.54
C LYS A 310 -14.01 -4.32 -5.18
N ALA A 311 -14.36 -4.49 -3.90
CA ALA A 311 -15.09 -5.67 -3.42
C ALA A 311 -16.47 -5.79 -4.08
N TYR A 312 -17.19 -4.66 -4.21
CA TYR A 312 -18.48 -4.62 -4.87
C TYR A 312 -18.40 -4.90 -6.38
N VAL A 313 -17.36 -4.44 -7.08
CA VAL A 313 -17.12 -4.83 -8.49
C VAL A 313 -16.91 -6.35 -8.58
N ALA A 314 -16.02 -6.89 -7.76
CA ALA A 314 -15.71 -8.32 -7.77
C ALA A 314 -16.95 -9.18 -7.50
N LEU A 315 -17.82 -8.78 -6.56
CA LEU A 315 -19.09 -9.44 -6.27
C LEU A 315 -20.08 -9.30 -7.43
N GLY A 316 -20.28 -8.08 -7.93
CA GLY A 316 -21.25 -7.78 -8.98
C GLY A 316 -21.00 -8.51 -10.29
N LEU A 317 -19.74 -8.72 -10.66
CA LEU A 317 -19.34 -9.47 -11.86
C LEU A 317 -19.56 -10.99 -11.72
N ARG A 318 -19.70 -11.54 -10.50
CA ARG A 318 -19.77 -12.98 -10.23
C ARG A 318 -21.15 -13.47 -9.80
N ALA A 319 -21.75 -12.77 -8.84
CA ALA A 319 -23.07 -13.10 -8.30
C ALA A 319 -24.21 -12.46 -9.12
N SER A 320 -23.90 -11.94 -10.31
CA SER A 320 -24.82 -11.27 -11.21
C SER A 320 -25.67 -10.17 -10.54
N GLY A 321 -25.03 -9.32 -9.73
CA GLY A 321 -25.71 -8.32 -8.91
C GLY A 321 -25.56 -6.89 -9.41
N ALA A 322 -26.55 -6.36 -10.13
CA ALA A 322 -26.58 -4.94 -10.54
C ALA A 322 -26.43 -3.99 -9.34
N ALA A 323 -27.11 -4.29 -8.22
CA ALA A 323 -27.03 -3.51 -6.99
C ALA A 323 -25.60 -3.43 -6.42
N ALA A 324 -24.79 -4.48 -6.55
CA ALA A 324 -23.39 -4.45 -6.12
C ALA A 324 -22.58 -3.51 -7.02
N LEU A 325 -22.77 -3.56 -8.34
CA LEU A 325 -22.07 -2.66 -9.27
C LEU A 325 -22.47 -1.18 -9.07
N GLU A 326 -23.74 -0.89 -8.79
CA GLU A 326 -24.21 0.44 -8.42
C GLU A 326 -23.58 0.91 -7.09
N ALA A 327 -23.49 0.01 -6.10
CA ALA A 327 -22.81 0.29 -4.84
C ALA A 327 -21.31 0.56 -5.05
N ALA A 328 -20.66 -0.12 -6.00
CA ALA A 328 -19.27 0.13 -6.37
C ALA A 328 -19.08 1.55 -6.92
N ILE A 329 -19.91 1.96 -7.88
CA ILE A 329 -19.86 3.30 -8.48
C ILE A 329 -20.05 4.38 -7.40
N ASN A 330 -21.00 4.18 -6.48
CA ASN A 330 -21.22 5.11 -5.37
C ASN A 330 -20.03 5.18 -4.41
N ALA A 331 -19.38 4.05 -4.11
CA ALA A 331 -18.18 4.00 -3.30
C ALA A 331 -17.01 4.74 -4.00
N PHE A 332 -16.82 4.54 -5.30
CA PHE A 332 -15.80 5.24 -6.08
C PHE A 332 -16.05 6.74 -6.22
N LYS A 333 -17.31 7.17 -6.39
CA LYS A 333 -17.65 8.61 -6.41
C LYS A 333 -17.24 9.31 -5.12
N ARG A 334 -17.42 8.68 -3.95
CA ARG A 334 -16.93 9.20 -2.66
C ARG A 334 -15.40 9.33 -2.60
N VAL A 335 -14.67 8.49 -3.32
CA VAL A 335 -13.20 8.56 -3.38
C VAL A 335 -12.76 9.76 -4.20
N LEU A 336 -13.49 10.10 -5.27
CA LEU A 336 -13.18 11.23 -6.16
C LEU A 336 -13.33 12.60 -5.47
N ASP A 337 -14.05 12.69 -4.34
CA ASP A 337 -14.11 13.91 -3.51
C ASP A 337 -12.70 14.32 -3.03
N ASP A 338 -11.87 13.33 -2.68
CA ASP A 338 -10.53 13.54 -2.13
C ASP A 338 -9.41 13.29 -3.15
N TRP A 339 -9.59 12.32 -4.06
CA TRP A 339 -8.59 11.93 -5.05
C TRP A 339 -8.86 12.65 -6.36
N GLN A 340 -8.49 13.93 -6.40
CA GLN A 340 -8.67 14.79 -7.58
C GLN A 340 -7.56 14.59 -8.60
N GLN A 341 -7.89 14.72 -9.90
CA GLN A 341 -6.94 14.59 -11.02
C GLN A 341 -5.68 15.46 -10.83
N SER A 342 -5.84 16.71 -10.39
CA SER A 342 -4.73 17.67 -10.22
C SER A 342 -3.74 17.30 -9.11
N THR A 343 -4.18 16.55 -8.10
CA THR A 343 -3.36 16.24 -6.90
C THR A 343 -2.97 14.76 -6.80
N ARG A 344 -3.74 13.88 -7.43
CA ARG A 344 -3.63 12.42 -7.43
C ARG A 344 -3.95 11.84 -8.81
N PRO A 345 -3.22 12.23 -9.87
CA PRO A 345 -3.61 11.87 -11.24
C PRO A 345 -3.71 10.36 -11.46
N LEU A 346 -2.74 9.60 -10.98
CA LEU A 346 -2.73 8.14 -11.16
C LEU A 346 -3.81 7.45 -10.32
N GLU A 347 -4.02 7.87 -9.07
CA GLU A 347 -5.07 7.28 -8.24
C GLU A 347 -6.48 7.69 -8.70
N TRP A 348 -6.65 8.93 -9.17
CA TRP A 348 -7.89 9.39 -9.81
C TRP A 348 -8.18 8.56 -11.07
N ALA A 349 -7.19 8.33 -11.93
CA ALA A 349 -7.34 7.52 -13.12
C ALA A 349 -7.65 6.04 -12.79
N GLU A 350 -7.12 5.51 -11.69
CA GLU A 350 -7.53 4.20 -11.21
C GLU A 350 -9.00 4.15 -10.80
N VAL A 351 -9.50 5.16 -10.10
CA VAL A 351 -10.93 5.23 -9.75
C VAL A 351 -11.80 5.31 -11.00
N GLN A 352 -11.42 6.11 -12.00
CA GLN A 352 -12.13 6.19 -13.28
C GLN A 352 -12.15 4.86 -14.03
N ASP A 353 -11.02 4.16 -14.10
CA ASP A 353 -10.92 2.83 -14.70
C ASP A 353 -11.83 1.80 -14.01
N ARG A 354 -11.91 1.84 -12.67
CA ARG A 354 -12.80 0.96 -11.90
C ARG A 354 -14.29 1.31 -12.09
N ILE A 355 -14.63 2.59 -12.23
CA ILE A 355 -15.99 3.03 -12.60
C ILE A 355 -16.35 2.50 -13.98
N GLY A 356 -15.46 2.62 -14.97
CA GLY A 356 -15.67 2.07 -16.31
C GLY A 356 -15.90 0.55 -16.29
N ALA A 357 -15.12 -0.19 -15.49
CA ALA A 357 -15.30 -1.63 -15.33
C ALA A 357 -16.66 -1.99 -14.68
N ALA A 358 -17.11 -1.21 -13.69
CA ALA A 358 -18.42 -1.41 -13.07
C ALA A 358 -19.56 -1.15 -14.07
N LEU A 359 -19.47 -0.09 -14.87
CA LEU A 359 -20.44 0.24 -15.94
C LEU A 359 -20.47 -0.83 -17.03
N CYS A 360 -19.32 -1.39 -17.42
CA CYS A 360 -19.25 -2.55 -18.31
C CYS A 360 -19.95 -3.79 -17.73
N GLY A 361 -19.92 -3.98 -16.41
CA GLY A 361 -20.71 -5.02 -15.75
C GLY A 361 -22.21 -4.71 -15.78
N LEU A 362 -22.58 -3.44 -15.59
CA LEU A 362 -23.97 -2.99 -15.58
C LEU A 362 -24.65 -3.10 -16.93
N SER A 363 -23.91 -3.01 -18.03
CA SER A 363 -24.47 -3.14 -19.39
C SER A 363 -25.09 -4.52 -19.69
N ALA A 364 -24.84 -5.52 -18.84
CA ALA A 364 -25.54 -6.81 -18.91
C ALA A 364 -27.00 -6.72 -18.41
N TYR A 365 -27.32 -5.74 -17.55
CA TYR A 365 -28.65 -5.52 -16.95
C TYR A 365 -29.38 -4.35 -17.62
N TYR A 366 -28.65 -3.30 -17.97
CA TYR A 366 -29.14 -2.10 -18.61
C TYR A 366 -28.63 -2.07 -20.05
N ARG A 367 -29.52 -2.34 -21.02
CA ARG A 367 -29.16 -2.50 -22.45
C ARG A 367 -29.09 -1.19 -23.21
N GLU A 368 -29.34 -0.07 -22.54
CA GLU A 368 -29.25 1.26 -23.10
C GLU A 368 -27.80 1.56 -23.52
N PRO A 369 -27.54 1.97 -24.77
CA PRO A 369 -26.19 2.28 -25.27
C PRO A 369 -25.42 3.25 -24.37
N VAL A 370 -26.13 4.18 -23.72
CA VAL A 370 -25.58 5.19 -22.81
C VAL A 370 -24.72 4.59 -21.69
N VAL A 371 -25.03 3.37 -21.20
CA VAL A 371 -24.26 2.73 -20.12
C VAL A 371 -22.85 2.37 -20.61
N LEU A 372 -22.73 1.90 -21.85
CA LEU A 372 -21.43 1.60 -22.47
C LEU A 372 -20.70 2.87 -22.91
N GLU A 373 -21.43 3.90 -23.35
CA GLU A 373 -20.86 5.22 -23.65
C GLU A 373 -20.24 5.86 -22.38
N GLU A 374 -20.93 5.80 -21.25
CA GLU A 374 -20.39 6.24 -19.95
C GLU A 374 -19.18 5.41 -19.52
N ALA A 375 -19.19 4.09 -19.76
CA ALA A 375 -18.04 3.23 -19.48
C ALA A 375 -16.80 3.66 -20.30
N ILE A 376 -16.99 3.89 -21.61
CA ILE A 376 -15.93 4.37 -22.51
C ILE A 376 -15.40 5.73 -22.04
N ALA A 377 -16.28 6.67 -21.66
CA ALA A 377 -15.89 7.97 -21.16
C ALA A 377 -15.06 7.89 -19.86
N ALA A 378 -15.41 6.97 -18.95
CA ALA A 378 -14.63 6.73 -17.74
C ALA A 378 -13.23 6.18 -18.05
N PHE A 379 -13.10 5.25 -19.01
CA PHE A 379 -11.78 4.79 -19.44
C PHE A 379 -10.97 5.87 -20.18
N ASP A 380 -11.63 6.70 -21.00
CA ASP A 380 -10.99 7.85 -21.65
C ASP A 380 -10.41 8.81 -20.61
N ALA A 381 -11.17 9.09 -19.55
CA ALA A 381 -10.69 9.87 -18.41
C ALA A 381 -9.45 9.24 -17.77
N ALA A 382 -9.47 7.93 -17.50
CA ALA A 382 -8.31 7.22 -16.94
C ALA A 382 -7.07 7.30 -17.84
N LEU A 383 -7.24 7.21 -19.17
CA LEU A 383 -6.17 7.22 -20.17
C LEU A 383 -5.51 8.60 -20.37
N LEU A 384 -6.09 9.68 -19.84
CA LEU A 384 -5.41 10.99 -19.77
C LEU A 384 -4.13 10.92 -18.94
N GLU A 385 -4.17 10.18 -17.82
CA GLU A 385 -3.04 10.06 -16.89
C GLU A 385 -2.28 8.74 -17.09
N ARG A 386 -3.00 7.65 -17.42
CA ARG A 386 -2.40 6.33 -17.70
C ARG A 386 -1.84 6.30 -19.11
N ARG A 387 -0.71 6.96 -19.35
CA ARG A 387 -0.07 7.06 -20.67
C ARG A 387 0.87 5.89 -20.96
N ARG A 388 0.90 5.40 -22.20
CA ARG A 388 1.68 4.22 -22.63
C ARG A 388 3.18 4.38 -22.34
N GLU A 389 3.70 5.59 -22.49
CA GLU A 389 5.10 5.92 -22.28
C GLU A 389 5.50 6.07 -20.81
N ILE A 390 4.54 6.27 -19.90
CA ILE A 390 4.78 6.49 -18.47
C ILE A 390 4.46 5.24 -17.65
N VAL A 391 3.25 4.68 -17.84
CA VAL A 391 2.73 3.51 -17.11
C VAL A 391 2.14 2.48 -18.09
N PRO A 392 2.97 1.85 -18.94
CA PRO A 392 2.52 1.01 -20.06
C PRO A 392 1.59 -0.15 -19.64
N ALA A 393 1.80 -0.74 -18.46
CA ALA A 393 0.94 -1.80 -17.95
C ALA A 393 -0.48 -1.30 -17.64
N LEU A 394 -0.59 -0.18 -16.91
CA LEU A 394 -1.88 0.42 -16.55
C LEU A 394 -2.59 1.01 -17.77
N TRP A 395 -1.83 1.61 -18.70
CA TRP A 395 -2.37 2.06 -19.99
C TRP A 395 -3.00 0.89 -20.75
N ALA A 396 -2.30 -0.24 -20.86
CA ALA A 396 -2.79 -1.40 -21.60
C ALA A 396 -4.02 -2.02 -20.95
N GLU A 397 -4.09 -2.04 -19.61
CA GLU A 397 -5.29 -2.47 -18.89
C GLU A 397 -6.49 -1.58 -19.24
N SER A 398 -6.37 -0.25 -19.09
CA SER A 398 -7.47 0.67 -19.36
C SER A 398 -7.86 0.72 -20.84
N ALA A 399 -6.88 0.69 -21.75
CA ALA A 399 -7.14 0.66 -23.20
C ALA A 399 -7.84 -0.63 -23.62
N GLY A 400 -7.42 -1.79 -23.09
CA GLY A 400 -8.08 -3.06 -23.36
C GLY A 400 -9.51 -3.10 -22.82
N ASN A 401 -9.74 -2.58 -21.61
CA ASN A 401 -11.08 -2.49 -21.02
C ASN A 401 -12.00 -1.54 -21.81
N ARG A 402 -11.49 -0.37 -22.24
CA ARG A 402 -12.19 0.57 -23.12
C ARG A 402 -12.57 -0.10 -24.44
N ALA A 403 -11.64 -0.84 -25.02
CA ALA A 403 -11.86 -1.52 -26.29
C ALA A 403 -12.91 -2.63 -26.18
N ASP A 404 -12.95 -3.38 -25.06
CA ASP A 404 -14.03 -4.35 -24.79
C ASP A 404 -15.39 -3.64 -24.64
N ALA A 405 -15.45 -2.51 -23.94
CA ALA A 405 -16.67 -1.70 -23.83
C ALA A 405 -17.16 -1.22 -25.21
N ARG A 406 -16.24 -0.69 -26.01
CA ARG A 406 -16.50 -0.23 -27.39
C ARG A 406 -16.94 -1.37 -28.30
N LEU A 407 -16.36 -2.56 -28.15
CA LEU A 407 -16.78 -3.74 -28.89
C LEU A 407 -18.23 -4.11 -28.57
N ARG A 408 -18.62 -4.15 -27.29
CA ARG A 408 -20.01 -4.43 -26.88
C ARG A 408 -20.98 -3.38 -27.44
N LEU A 409 -20.58 -2.12 -27.48
CA LEU A 409 -21.39 -1.05 -28.06
C LEU A 409 -21.54 -1.22 -29.58
N ALA A 410 -20.45 -1.57 -30.27
CA ALA A 410 -20.48 -1.88 -31.70
C ALA A 410 -21.39 -3.09 -32.01
N GLU A 411 -21.41 -4.10 -31.14
CA GLU A 411 -22.33 -5.25 -31.24
C GLU A 411 -23.80 -4.81 -31.10
N GLN A 412 -24.10 -3.87 -30.20
CA GLN A 412 -25.45 -3.34 -30.00
C GLN A 412 -25.92 -2.47 -31.18
N LEU A 413 -25.05 -1.61 -31.70
CA LEU A 413 -25.40 -0.62 -32.73
C LEU A 413 -25.19 -1.14 -34.17
N GLY A 414 -24.45 -2.24 -34.35
CA GLY A 414 -24.07 -2.75 -35.67
C GLY A 414 -23.02 -1.88 -36.38
N GLU A 415 -22.21 -1.13 -35.63
CA GLU A 415 -21.26 -0.16 -36.19
C GLU A 415 -19.89 -0.77 -36.48
N ARG A 416 -19.63 -1.05 -37.76
CA ARG A 416 -18.34 -1.61 -38.21
C ARG A 416 -17.12 -0.74 -37.85
N PRO A 417 -17.11 0.59 -38.10
CA PRO A 417 -15.94 1.41 -37.77
C PRO A 417 -15.58 1.38 -36.29
N MET A 418 -16.59 1.25 -35.42
CA MET A 418 -16.42 1.13 -33.98
C MET A 418 -15.77 -0.21 -33.61
N ALA A 419 -16.19 -1.31 -34.26
CA ALA A 419 -15.58 -2.63 -34.09
C ALA A 419 -14.11 -2.69 -34.58
N GLU A 420 -13.80 -2.01 -35.69
CA GLU A 420 -12.43 -1.90 -36.21
C GLU A 420 -11.52 -1.14 -35.23
N THR A 421 -12.02 -0.02 -34.67
CA THR A 421 -11.32 0.73 -33.61
C THR A 421 -11.06 -0.13 -32.37
N ALA A 422 -12.06 -0.89 -31.92
CA ALA A 422 -11.91 -1.79 -30.77
C ALA A 422 -10.83 -2.86 -31.01
N ALA A 423 -10.80 -3.47 -32.21
CA ALA A 423 -9.79 -4.46 -32.56
C ALA A 423 -8.35 -3.89 -32.51
N ALA A 424 -8.16 -2.68 -33.06
CA ALA A 424 -6.86 -2.01 -33.05
C ALA A 424 -6.36 -1.72 -31.62
N GLU A 425 -7.24 -1.24 -30.74
CA GLU A 425 -6.90 -0.97 -29.35
C GLU A 425 -6.56 -2.24 -28.57
N LEU A 426 -7.33 -3.32 -28.76
CA LEU A 426 -7.05 -4.62 -28.13
C LEU A 426 -5.68 -5.17 -28.55
N MET A 427 -5.31 -5.07 -29.83
CA MET A 427 -3.97 -5.46 -30.30
C MET A 427 -2.88 -4.66 -29.59
N GLY A 428 -3.00 -3.33 -29.56
CA GLY A 428 -2.02 -2.46 -28.90
C GLY A 428 -1.87 -2.73 -27.40
N ALA A 429 -2.96 -3.04 -26.70
CA ALA A 429 -2.94 -3.44 -25.30
C ALA A 429 -2.23 -4.79 -25.10
N ILE A 430 -2.60 -5.81 -25.89
CA ILE A 430 -2.00 -7.16 -25.82
C ILE A 430 -0.50 -7.12 -26.12
N GLU A 431 -0.08 -6.42 -27.16
CA GLU A 431 1.34 -6.26 -27.52
C GLU A 431 2.14 -5.58 -26.40
N THR A 432 1.55 -4.56 -25.78
CA THR A 432 2.21 -3.84 -24.68
C THR A 432 2.39 -4.75 -23.46
N LEU A 433 1.35 -5.49 -23.06
CA LEU A 433 1.42 -6.43 -21.94
C LEU A 433 2.42 -7.56 -22.22
N ARG A 434 2.40 -8.15 -23.42
CA ARG A 434 3.39 -9.17 -23.83
C ARG A 434 4.82 -8.61 -23.82
N GLY A 435 5.02 -7.39 -24.31
CA GLY A 435 6.31 -6.70 -24.27
C GLY A 435 6.84 -6.44 -22.86
N LEU A 436 5.96 -6.41 -21.85
CA LEU A 436 6.29 -6.30 -20.43
C LEU A 436 6.45 -7.67 -19.73
N GLY A 437 6.26 -8.79 -20.43
CA GLY A 437 6.26 -10.13 -19.85
C GLY A 437 4.98 -10.48 -19.08
N LEU A 438 3.92 -9.68 -19.19
CA LEU A 438 2.62 -9.85 -18.54
C LEU A 438 1.69 -10.71 -19.42
N ALA A 439 2.09 -11.97 -19.65
CA ALA A 439 1.41 -12.85 -20.59
C ALA A 439 -0.01 -13.25 -20.12
N THR A 440 -0.21 -13.42 -18.82
CA THR A 440 -1.52 -13.77 -18.23
C THR A 440 -2.51 -12.65 -18.42
N GLU A 441 -2.09 -11.41 -18.19
CA GLU A 441 -2.87 -10.19 -18.36
C GLU A 441 -3.19 -9.97 -19.84
N ALA A 442 -2.22 -10.19 -20.74
CA ALA A 442 -2.44 -10.11 -22.18
C ALA A 442 -3.50 -11.11 -22.65
N LYS A 443 -3.45 -12.36 -22.13
CA LYS A 443 -4.38 -13.44 -22.49
C LYS A 443 -5.84 -13.09 -22.16
N ARG A 444 -6.10 -12.25 -21.15
CA ARG A 444 -7.45 -11.79 -20.78
C ARG A 444 -8.18 -11.11 -21.94
N PHE A 445 -7.46 -10.42 -22.81
CA PHE A 445 -8.05 -9.63 -23.91
C PHE A 445 -8.15 -10.39 -25.24
N GLU A 446 -7.50 -11.55 -25.37
CA GLU A 446 -7.51 -12.35 -26.61
C GLU A 446 -8.93 -12.77 -27.05
N PRO A 447 -9.84 -13.20 -26.15
CA PRO A 447 -11.22 -13.51 -26.56
C PRO A 447 -11.95 -12.31 -27.14
N ALA A 448 -11.76 -11.11 -26.58
CA ALA A 448 -12.37 -9.89 -27.10
C ALA A 448 -11.82 -9.53 -28.48
N LEU A 449 -10.52 -9.71 -28.70
CA LEU A 449 -9.90 -9.45 -30.01
C LEU A 449 -10.48 -10.37 -31.10
N ILE A 450 -10.68 -11.65 -30.79
CA ILE A 450 -11.30 -12.63 -31.70
C ILE A 450 -12.74 -12.23 -32.02
N ARG A 451 -13.52 -11.82 -31.01
CA ARG A 451 -14.90 -11.33 -31.21
C ARG A 451 -14.93 -10.09 -32.10
N ALA A 452 -14.04 -9.13 -31.87
CA ALA A 452 -13.93 -7.93 -32.71
C ALA A 452 -13.65 -8.27 -34.18
N GLY A 453 -12.68 -9.15 -34.46
CA GLY A 453 -12.38 -9.58 -35.83
C GLY A 453 -13.55 -10.30 -36.51
N THR A 454 -14.30 -11.10 -35.74
CA THR A 454 -15.51 -11.79 -36.23
C THR A 454 -16.61 -10.80 -36.59
N LEU A 455 -16.86 -9.81 -35.72
CA LEU A 455 -17.86 -8.77 -35.94
C LEU A 455 -17.52 -7.91 -37.16
N VAL A 456 -16.26 -7.47 -37.30
CA VAL A 456 -15.78 -6.72 -38.47
C VAL A 456 -16.01 -7.50 -39.76
N SER A 457 -15.72 -8.81 -39.76
CA SER A 457 -15.93 -9.68 -40.92
C SER A 457 -17.41 -9.84 -41.26
N LYS A 458 -18.28 -9.98 -40.25
CA LYS A 458 -19.73 -10.09 -40.41
C LYS A 458 -20.34 -8.80 -40.99
N LEU A 459 -19.97 -7.64 -40.45
CA LEU A 459 -20.47 -6.33 -40.89
C LEU A 459 -19.81 -5.83 -42.20
N ARG A 460 -18.88 -6.60 -42.77
CA ARG A 460 -18.29 -6.36 -44.10
C ARG A 460 -19.11 -7.00 -45.23
N GLN A 461 -19.94 -8.00 -44.93
CA GLN A 461 -20.77 -8.65 -45.96
C GLN A 461 -21.89 -7.68 -46.42
N PRO A 462 -22.15 -7.60 -47.74
CA PRO A 462 -22.97 -6.56 -48.36
C PRO A 462 -24.44 -6.57 -47.96
#